data_AF-A0A3D2U356-F1
#
_entry.id   AF-A0A3D2U356-F1
#
_cell.length_a   1.000
_cell.length_b   1.000
_cell.length_c   1.000
_cell.angle_alpha   90.00
_cell.angle_beta   90.00
_cell.angle_gamma   90.00
#
_symmetry.space_group_name_H-M   'P 1'
#
loop_
_entity.id
_entity.type
_entity.pdbx_description
1 polymer ?
#
loop_
_entity_poly.entity_id
_entity_poly.type
_entity_poly.pdbx_seq_one_letter_code
_entity_poly.pdbx_strand_id
1 'polypeptide(L)'
;RFTPLPVTGTVRILSDGNFRSETFGQHWRAGETAVIQAANVTWVVTTRPVSLFDRSLFYAHGLNPRRFDVVVVKSPHCEPHMFADWCDLLLNVDAPGATSANLPSLGHTQAPRPIFPLDDDVPFDPVVEIYGDGNSA
;
A
#
# COMPACT_ATOMS: atom_id res chain seq x y z
N ARG A 1 7.04 9.02 13.77
CA ARG A 1 5.96 9.95 13.32
C ARG A 1 6.52 10.75 12.15
N PHE A 2 5.78 10.88 11.05
CA PHE A 2 6.23 11.67 9.90
C PHE A 2 5.94 13.14 10.14
N THR A 3 6.89 14.00 9.76
CA THR A 3 6.69 15.44 9.73
C THR A 3 5.79 15.75 8.52
N PRO A 4 4.63 16.43 8.71
CA PRO A 4 3.81 16.85 7.58
C PRO A 4 4.61 17.72 6.62
N LEU A 5 4.43 17.51 5.32
CA LEU A 5 5.03 18.33 4.27
C LEU A 5 4.10 19.51 3.96
N PRO A 6 4.48 20.76 4.27
CA PRO A 6 3.73 21.92 3.80
C PRO A 6 3.90 22.05 2.29
N VAL A 7 2.77 22.12 1.57
CA VAL A 7 2.76 22.24 0.10
C VAL A 7 1.91 23.45 -0.28
N THR A 8 2.47 24.31 -1.15
CA THR A 8 1.71 25.34 -1.86
C THR A 8 1.54 24.91 -3.31
N GLY A 9 0.31 24.71 -3.74
CA GLY A 9 -0.01 24.22 -5.08
C GLY A 9 -1.40 24.63 -5.52
N THR A 10 -1.81 24.20 -6.70
CA THR A 10 -3.17 24.40 -7.19
C THR A 10 -4.00 23.14 -6.98
N VAL A 11 -5.19 23.30 -6.41
CA VAL A 11 -6.22 22.26 -6.42
C VAL A 11 -6.79 22.16 -7.82
N ARG A 12 -6.57 21.04 -8.50
CA ARG A 12 -7.05 20.76 -9.86
C ARG A 12 -8.44 20.16 -9.87
N ILE A 13 -8.73 19.29 -8.90
CA ILE A 13 -9.99 18.56 -8.78
C ILE A 13 -10.36 18.47 -7.30
N LEU A 14 -11.67 18.60 -7.02
CA LEU A 14 -12.30 18.19 -5.78
C LEU A 14 -13.37 17.15 -6.12
N SER A 15 -13.43 16.07 -5.35
CA SER A 15 -14.44 15.01 -5.51
C SER A 15 -14.85 14.44 -4.15
N ASP A 16 -15.91 13.62 -4.15
CA ASP A 16 -16.37 12.85 -2.99
C ASP A 16 -15.62 11.52 -2.80
N GLY A 17 -14.63 11.24 -3.66
CA GLY A 17 -13.77 10.07 -3.62
C GLY A 17 -14.49 8.74 -3.88
N ASN A 18 -15.66 8.76 -4.51
CA ASN A 18 -16.37 7.54 -4.90
C ASN A 18 -15.86 7.03 -6.26
N PHE A 19 -15.45 5.76 -6.31
CA PHE A 19 -14.99 5.13 -7.55
C PHE A 19 -15.18 3.61 -7.52
N ARG A 20 -15.00 2.96 -8.68
CA ARG A 20 -15.10 1.51 -8.81
C ARG A 20 -13.71 0.92 -9.03
N SER A 21 -13.34 -0.05 -8.18
CA SER A 21 -12.09 -0.80 -8.31
C SER A 21 -12.07 -1.59 -9.62
N GLU A 22 -10.93 -1.60 -10.30
CA GLU A 22 -10.70 -2.46 -11.45
C GLU A 22 -10.53 -3.92 -11.02
N THR A 23 -9.82 -4.17 -9.92
CA THR A 23 -9.55 -5.53 -9.41
C THR A 23 -10.82 -6.26 -8.99
N PHE A 24 -11.68 -5.61 -8.19
CA PHE A 24 -12.86 -6.31 -7.62
C PHE A 24 -14.20 -5.87 -8.22
N GLY A 25 -14.22 -4.82 -9.04
CA GLY A 25 -15.47 -4.21 -9.51
C GLY A 25 -16.32 -3.57 -8.40
N GLN A 26 -15.80 -3.50 -7.17
CA GLN A 26 -16.49 -2.98 -6.00
C GLN A 26 -16.45 -1.46 -5.97
N HIS A 27 -17.45 -0.88 -5.31
CA HIS A 27 -17.49 0.56 -5.05
C HIS A 27 -16.65 0.90 -3.81
N TRP A 28 -15.64 1.73 -3.99
CA TRP A 28 -14.74 2.19 -2.93
C TRP A 28 -14.97 3.67 -2.63
N ARG A 29 -14.68 4.06 -1.38
CA ARG A 29 -14.96 5.40 -0.84
C ARG A 29 -13.72 6.01 -0.21
N ALA A 30 -12.96 6.75 -1.00
CA ALA A 30 -11.81 7.54 -0.52
C ALA A 30 -12.22 8.77 0.32
N GLY A 31 -13.52 9.11 0.36
CA GLY A 31 -14.03 10.30 1.03
C GLY A 31 -13.66 11.58 0.27
N GLU A 32 -13.87 12.74 0.90
CA GLU A 32 -13.45 14.03 0.30
C GLU A 32 -12.01 13.91 -0.20
N THR A 33 -11.84 14.15 -1.50
CA THR A 33 -10.59 13.90 -2.21
C THR A 33 -10.23 15.13 -3.02
N ALA A 34 -8.94 15.49 -2.99
CA ALA A 34 -8.40 16.60 -3.75
C ALA A 34 -7.23 16.12 -4.62
N VAL A 35 -7.21 16.54 -5.88
CA VAL A 35 -6.00 16.49 -6.71
C VAL A 35 -5.27 17.80 -6.55
N ILE A 36 -4.06 17.76 -5.99
CA ILE A 36 -3.22 18.92 -5.76
C ILE A 36 -2.00 18.81 -6.65
N GLN A 37 -1.71 19.86 -7.41
CA GLN A 37 -0.50 19.95 -8.22
C GLN A 37 0.42 21.06 -7.68
N ALA A 38 1.67 20.73 -7.39
CA ALA A 38 2.70 21.70 -7.05
C ALA A 38 4.00 21.35 -7.77
N ALA A 39 4.58 22.33 -8.48
CA ALA A 39 5.72 22.11 -9.36
C ALA A 39 5.48 20.90 -10.30
N ASN A 40 6.36 19.90 -10.25
CA ASN A 40 6.32 18.68 -11.06
C ASN A 40 5.64 17.49 -10.34
N VAL A 41 4.99 17.71 -9.19
CA VAL A 41 4.35 16.65 -8.41
C VAL A 41 2.84 16.85 -8.37
N THR A 42 2.11 15.75 -8.51
CA THR A 42 0.65 15.68 -8.40
C THR A 42 0.29 14.68 -7.32
N TRP A 43 -0.51 15.09 -6.34
CA TRP A 43 -1.02 14.24 -5.26
C TRP A 43 -2.52 14.02 -5.43
N VAL A 44 -2.96 12.79 -5.21
CA VAL A 44 -4.35 12.47 -4.88
C VAL A 44 -4.43 12.35 -3.37
N VAL A 45 -5.05 13.33 -2.70
CA VAL A 45 -5.16 13.40 -1.24
C VAL A 45 -6.56 12.97 -0.85
N THR A 46 -6.66 11.89 -0.06
CA THR A 46 -7.94 11.30 0.36
C THR A 46 -8.14 11.42 1.87
N THR A 47 -9.38 11.52 2.32
CA THR A 47 -9.73 11.55 3.76
C THR A 47 -9.95 10.17 4.36
N ARG A 48 -10.17 9.14 3.54
CA ARG A 48 -10.31 7.75 3.96
C ARG A 48 -9.31 6.85 3.23
N PRO A 49 -8.82 5.78 3.89
CA PRO A 49 -7.95 4.81 3.26
C PRO A 49 -8.74 3.98 2.24
N VAL A 50 -8.09 3.72 1.11
CA VAL A 50 -8.48 2.75 0.09
C VAL A 50 -7.23 1.98 -0.33
N SER A 51 -7.38 0.83 -0.97
CA SER A 51 -6.22 0.07 -1.42
C SER A 51 -5.56 0.76 -2.61
N LEU A 52 -4.28 1.08 -2.49
CA LEU A 52 -3.53 1.85 -3.48
C LEU A 52 -2.82 0.98 -4.53
N PHE A 53 -2.99 -0.34 -4.48
CA PHE A 53 -2.51 -1.23 -5.54
C PHE A 53 -3.35 -1.14 -6.82
N ASP A 54 -4.56 -0.58 -6.75
CA ASP A 54 -5.49 -0.48 -7.86
C ASP A 54 -5.40 0.93 -8.46
N ARG A 55 -5.14 1.01 -9.77
CA ARG A 55 -4.97 2.28 -10.49
C ARG A 55 -6.27 3.07 -10.68
N SER A 56 -7.42 2.47 -10.38
CA SER A 56 -8.74 3.11 -10.48
C SER A 56 -8.84 4.40 -9.67
N LEU A 57 -8.12 4.53 -8.55
CA LEU A 57 -8.06 5.78 -7.79
C LEU A 57 -7.52 6.92 -8.66
N PHE A 58 -6.46 6.68 -9.44
CA PHE A 58 -5.91 7.70 -10.33
C PHE A 58 -6.88 8.06 -11.45
N TYR A 59 -7.42 7.04 -12.15
CA TYR A 59 -8.33 7.27 -13.27
C TYR A 59 -9.61 7.98 -12.86
N ALA A 60 -10.21 7.62 -11.73
CA ALA A 60 -11.41 8.26 -11.19
C ALA A 60 -11.20 9.76 -10.89
N HIS A 61 -9.94 10.16 -10.67
CA HIS A 61 -9.56 11.55 -10.42
C HIS A 61 -8.84 12.17 -11.63
N GLY A 62 -9.14 11.69 -12.84
CA GLY A 62 -8.68 12.29 -14.10
C GLY A 62 -7.18 12.13 -14.38
N LEU A 63 -6.47 11.30 -13.61
CA LEU A 63 -5.05 11.06 -13.77
C LEU A 63 -4.84 9.73 -14.47
N ASN A 64 -4.11 9.75 -15.59
CA ASN A 64 -3.62 8.52 -16.21
C ASN A 64 -2.19 8.27 -15.76
N PRO A 65 -1.91 7.22 -14.96
CA PRO A 65 -0.56 6.93 -14.46
C PRO A 65 0.49 6.82 -15.57
N ARG A 66 0.11 6.38 -16.78
CA ARG A 66 1.01 6.27 -17.95
C ARG A 66 1.50 7.62 -18.51
N ARG A 67 0.97 8.75 -18.02
CA ARG A 67 1.38 10.10 -18.43
C ARG A 67 2.37 10.74 -17.45
N PHE A 68 2.83 10.00 -16.45
CA PHE A 68 3.80 10.45 -15.46
C PHE A 68 5.11 9.71 -15.66
N ASP A 69 6.23 10.41 -15.44
CA ASP A 69 7.56 9.80 -15.48
C ASP A 69 7.79 8.85 -14.28
N VAL A 70 7.12 9.12 -13.15
CA VAL A 70 7.20 8.33 -11.92
C VAL A 70 5.82 8.25 -11.26
N VAL A 71 5.43 7.05 -10.83
CA VAL A 71 4.21 6.82 -10.04
C VAL A 71 4.59 6.17 -8.72
N VAL A 72 4.15 6.75 -7.60
CA VAL A 72 4.39 6.20 -6.27
C VAL A 72 3.17 5.37 -5.84
N VAL A 73 3.39 4.09 -5.60
CA VAL A 73 2.35 3.14 -5.17
C VAL A 73 2.63 2.68 -3.75
N LYS A 74 1.67 2.87 -2.84
CA LYS A 74 1.77 2.40 -1.45
C LYS A 74 1.15 1.00 -1.31
N SER A 75 1.72 0.03 -2.01
CA SER A 75 1.41 -1.40 -1.84
C SER A 75 2.61 -2.24 -2.26
N PRO A 76 3.23 -3.03 -1.35
CA PRO A 76 4.34 -3.90 -1.71
C PRO A 76 3.90 -5.11 -2.56
N HIS A 77 2.62 -5.49 -2.46
CA HIS A 77 2.01 -6.51 -3.33
C HIS A 77 0.99 -5.82 -4.22
N CYS A 78 1.41 -5.51 -5.44
CA CYS A 78 0.58 -4.97 -6.49
C CYS A 78 0.67 -5.91 -7.68
N GLU A 79 -0.47 -6.26 -8.28
CA GLU A 79 -0.47 -7.13 -9.45
C GLU A 79 0.30 -6.45 -10.60
N PRO A 80 1.16 -7.18 -11.33
CA PRO A 80 2.04 -6.58 -12.33
C PRO A 80 1.30 -5.73 -13.36
N HIS A 81 0.12 -6.19 -13.78
CA HIS A 81 -0.71 -5.54 -14.78
C HIS A 81 -1.22 -4.14 -14.39
N MET A 82 -1.16 -3.77 -13.10
CA MET A 82 -1.65 -2.47 -12.62
C MET A 82 -0.65 -1.33 -12.87
N PHE A 83 0.65 -1.61 -12.79
CA PHE A 83 1.70 -0.59 -12.98
C PHE A 83 3.01 -1.17 -13.50
N ALA A 84 3.47 -2.31 -12.97
CA ALA A 84 4.79 -2.85 -13.27
C ALA A 84 4.96 -3.20 -14.76
N ASP A 85 3.92 -3.77 -15.39
CA ASP A 85 3.94 -4.14 -16.81
C ASP A 85 4.03 -2.93 -17.76
N TRP A 86 3.90 -1.69 -17.27
CA TRP A 86 4.01 -0.47 -18.08
C TRP A 86 5.23 0.39 -17.75
N CYS A 87 6.04 -0.01 -16.76
CA CYS A 87 7.20 0.76 -16.36
C CYS A 87 8.49 0.16 -16.93
N ASP A 88 9.44 1.01 -17.28
CA ASP A 88 10.79 0.58 -17.66
C ASP A 88 11.60 0.11 -16.44
N LEU A 89 11.25 0.58 -15.25
CA LEU A 89 11.95 0.32 -14.00
C LEU A 89 10.98 0.28 -12.81
N LEU A 90 10.99 -0.84 -12.09
CA LEU A 90 10.27 -1.00 -10.83
C LEU A 90 11.26 -0.88 -9.66
N LEU A 91 11.03 0.08 -8.77
CA LEU A 91 11.85 0.30 -7.59
C LEU A 91 11.05 0.04 -6.30
N ASN A 92 11.49 -0.95 -5.54
CA ASN A 92 11.02 -1.14 -4.17
C ASN A 92 11.81 -0.22 -3.25
N VAL A 93 11.13 0.73 -2.60
CA VAL A 93 11.74 1.70 -1.69
C VAL A 93 11.56 1.22 -0.26
N ASP A 94 12.65 1.05 0.48
CA ASP A 94 12.63 0.81 1.94
C ASP A 94 12.25 2.09 2.69
N ALA A 95 11.01 2.52 2.51
CA ALA A 95 10.47 3.69 3.17
C ALA A 95 10.09 3.34 4.61
N PRO A 96 10.46 4.16 5.61
CA PRO A 96 10.00 3.96 6.98
C PRO A 96 8.47 4.03 7.03
N GLY A 97 7.88 3.30 7.98
CA GLY A 97 6.42 3.30 8.16
C GLY A 97 5.93 2.14 9.01
N ALA A 98 4.65 2.20 9.39
CA ALA A 98 3.99 1.19 10.23
C ALA A 98 3.90 -0.20 9.59
N THR A 99 4.22 -0.31 8.30
CA THR A 99 4.19 -1.54 7.51
C THR A 99 5.59 -1.94 7.02
N SER A 100 6.66 -1.48 7.68
CA SER A 100 8.03 -1.89 7.33
C SER A 100 8.21 -3.39 7.58
N ALA A 101 8.91 -4.07 6.69
CA ALA A 101 9.34 -5.46 6.88
C ALA A 101 10.47 -5.59 7.92
N ASN A 102 11.13 -4.49 8.26
CA ASN A 102 12.14 -4.44 9.33
C ASN A 102 11.44 -4.33 10.69
N LEU A 103 10.95 -5.46 11.20
CA LEU A 103 10.19 -5.55 12.46
C LEU A 103 10.90 -4.91 13.68
N PRO A 104 12.23 -5.06 13.88
CA PRO A 104 12.94 -4.37 14.96
C PRO A 104 12.76 -2.83 14.94
N SER A 105 12.55 -2.23 13.77
CA SER A 105 12.35 -0.77 13.66
C SER A 105 10.98 -0.28 14.14
N LEU A 106 10.00 -1.18 14.33
CA LEU A 106 8.62 -0.83 14.64
C LEU A 106 8.35 -0.63 16.15
N GLY A 107 9.28 -1.03 17.02
CA GLY A 107 9.19 -0.80 18.46
C GLY A 107 8.14 -1.65 19.19
N HIS A 108 7.89 -2.89 18.73
CA HIS A 108 6.97 -3.81 19.39
C HIS A 108 7.47 -4.21 20.80
N THR A 109 6.64 -4.01 21.83
CA THR A 109 6.97 -4.31 23.24
C THR A 109 6.00 -5.27 23.93
N GLN A 110 4.84 -5.54 23.32
CA GLN A 110 3.76 -6.34 23.91
C GLN A 110 3.68 -7.76 23.35
N ALA A 111 4.46 -8.08 22.31
CA ALA A 111 4.48 -9.43 21.75
C ALA A 111 5.08 -10.41 22.78
N PRO A 112 4.54 -11.64 22.93
CA PRO A 112 5.18 -12.68 23.72
C PRO A 112 6.62 -12.91 23.25
N ARG A 113 7.55 -13.04 24.21
CA ARG A 113 8.98 -13.22 23.98
C ARG A 113 9.43 -14.57 24.54
N PRO A 114 10.40 -15.28 23.91
CA PRO A 114 11.10 -14.88 22.69
C PRO A 114 10.27 -15.11 21.42
N ILE A 115 10.43 -14.25 20.39
CA ILE A 115 9.75 -14.36 19.09
C ILE A 115 10.67 -13.95 17.94
N PHE A 116 10.85 -14.85 16.97
CA PHE A 116 11.59 -14.57 15.75
C PHE A 116 10.75 -13.65 14.84
N PRO A 117 11.30 -12.59 14.21
CA PRO A 117 12.71 -12.17 14.18
C PRO A 117 13.03 -10.99 15.12
N LEU A 118 12.21 -10.74 16.16
CA LEU A 118 12.43 -9.63 17.08
C LEU A 118 13.40 -9.98 18.23
N ASP A 119 13.64 -11.27 18.47
CA ASP A 119 14.67 -11.82 19.35
C ASP A 119 15.63 -12.69 18.52
N ASP A 120 16.89 -12.72 18.93
CA ASP A 120 17.86 -13.69 18.43
C ASP A 120 17.71 -15.03 19.16
N ASP A 121 18.24 -16.11 18.59
CA ASP A 121 18.33 -17.45 19.20
C ASP A 121 17.00 -18.03 19.73
N VAL A 122 15.90 -17.73 19.04
CA VAL A 122 14.56 -18.20 19.43
C VAL A 122 14.45 -19.72 19.25
N PRO A 123 14.19 -20.49 20.34
CA PRO A 123 14.04 -21.94 20.23
C PRO A 123 12.77 -22.28 19.44
N PHE A 124 12.91 -23.17 18.47
CA PHE A 124 11.80 -23.70 17.68
C PHE A 124 11.86 -25.23 17.71
N ASP A 125 10.85 -25.85 18.33
CA ASP A 125 10.65 -27.30 18.31
C ASP A 125 9.56 -27.64 17.29
N PRO A 126 9.92 -28.11 16.07
CA PRO A 126 8.95 -28.32 15.01
C PRO A 126 8.00 -29.47 15.36
N VAL A 127 6.71 -29.16 15.48
CA VAL A 127 5.65 -30.16 15.60
C VAL A 127 5.03 -30.36 14.21
N VAL A 128 5.08 -31.60 13.71
CA VAL A 128 4.45 -31.97 12.44
C VAL A 128 2.99 -32.32 12.71
N GLU A 129 2.08 -31.57 12.11
CA GLU A 129 0.66 -31.92 12.07
C GLU A 129 0.36 -32.57 10.70
N ILE A 130 0.01 -33.86 10.71
CA ILE A 130 -0.35 -34.59 9.49
C ILE A 130 -1.86 -34.55 9.35
N TYR A 131 -2.36 -33.78 8.40
CA TYR A 131 -3.75 -33.82 7.98
C TYR A 131 -3.93 -34.96 6.97
N GLY A 132 -4.52 -36.08 7.41
CA GLY A 132 -4.93 -37.17 6.53
C GLY A 132 -6.39 -37.01 6.10
N ASP A 133 -6.74 -37.51 4.91
CA ASP A 133 -8.13 -37.70 4.51
C ASP A 133 -8.76 -38.73 5.44
N GLY A 134 -9.63 -38.28 6.34
CA GLY A 134 -10.28 -39.14 7.33
C GLY A 134 -11.03 -40.29 6.66
N ASN A 135 -10.47 -41.50 6.75
CA ASN A 135 -11.23 -42.73 6.63
C ASN A 135 -10.66 -43.78 7.61
N SER A 136 -11.03 -43.64 8.88
CA SER A 136 -10.89 -44.73 9.84
C SER A 136 -12.15 -45.60 9.74
N ALA A 137 -11.95 -46.80 9.21
CA ALA A 137 -12.89 -47.93 9.26
C ALA A 137 -13.06 -48.46 10.70
#